data_AF-A0AAN8JIB1-F1
#
_entry.id   AF-A0AAN8JIB1-F1
#
_cell.length_a   1.000
_cell.length_b   1.000
_cell.length_c   1.000
_cell.angle_alpha   90.00
_cell.angle_beta   90.00
_cell.angle_gamma   90.00
#
_symmetry.space_group_name_H-M   'P 1'
#
loop_
_entity.id
_entity.type
_entity.pdbx_description
1 polymer ?
#
loop_
_entity_poly.entity_id
_entity_poly.type
_entity_poly.pdbx_seq_one_letter_code
_entity_poly.pdbx_strand_id
1 'polypeptide(L)'
;MLSSVLVVLLSLTTPVASTEVDSSSLGCPLIGQEYGIGSRDSEKRAFSQLQPLIGKRFSAIDTMKEYKYSVGIFRDAVDGFKNVGVLQESLLDKRVHVLGFYNSTRIYSGDDCVVIEYLHGEKYHSHCGGKQTGHHYL
;
A
#
# COMPACT_ATOMS: atom_id res chain seq x y z
N MET A 1 43.52 -31.33 34.00
CA MET A 1 44.04 -30.72 32.77
C MET A 1 42.95 -30.70 31.71
N LEU A 2 42.68 -29.51 31.15
CA LEU A 2 42.24 -29.17 29.78
C LEU A 2 41.19 -30.08 29.11
N SER A 3 39.97 -29.59 28.89
CA SER A 3 39.57 -28.83 27.69
C SER A 3 39.80 -29.60 26.39
N SER A 4 38.71 -30.00 25.73
CA SER A 4 38.66 -30.19 24.28
C SER A 4 37.21 -30.05 23.80
N VAL A 5 36.94 -28.90 23.22
CA VAL A 5 35.79 -28.60 22.37
C VAL A 5 35.91 -29.46 21.11
N LEU A 6 34.87 -30.22 20.76
CA LEU A 6 34.69 -30.73 19.41
C LEU A 6 33.34 -30.24 18.89
N VAL A 7 33.40 -29.20 18.05
CA VAL A 7 32.31 -28.74 17.19
C VAL A 7 32.49 -29.44 15.85
N VAL A 8 31.52 -30.27 15.43
CA VAL A 8 31.28 -30.58 14.01
C VAL A 8 29.77 -30.69 13.79
N LEU A 9 29.32 -29.87 12.84
CA LEU A 9 27.95 -29.62 12.39
C LEU A 9 27.36 -30.78 11.58
N LEU A 10 26.02 -30.91 11.56
CA LEU A 10 25.28 -31.42 10.41
C LEU A 10 23.94 -30.68 10.31
N SER A 11 23.81 -29.92 9.23
CA SER A 11 22.67 -29.09 8.82
C SER A 11 21.41 -29.90 8.57
N LEU A 12 20.29 -29.51 9.20
CA LEU A 12 18.98 -29.70 8.58
C LEU A 12 18.50 -28.36 8.07
N THR A 13 18.74 -28.15 6.78
CA THR A 13 17.92 -27.27 5.95
C THR A 13 16.49 -27.76 6.03
N THR A 14 15.63 -27.08 6.79
CA THR A 14 14.21 -27.17 6.48
C THR A 14 14.02 -26.42 5.17
N PRO A 15 13.33 -26.99 4.16
CA PRO A 15 12.63 -26.12 3.25
C PRO A 15 11.71 -25.28 4.14
N VAL A 16 11.90 -23.97 4.17
CA VAL A 16 10.79 -23.09 4.55
C VAL A 16 9.70 -23.47 3.57
N ALA A 17 8.71 -24.20 4.09
CA ALA A 17 7.47 -24.40 3.39
C ALA A 17 7.02 -23.00 2.98
N SER A 18 6.83 -22.80 1.68
CA SER A 18 6.12 -21.64 1.17
C SER A 18 4.75 -21.69 1.83
N THR A 19 4.60 -21.01 2.96
CA THR A 19 3.27 -20.65 3.42
C THR A 19 2.78 -19.70 2.36
N GLU A 20 1.95 -20.22 1.46
CA GLU A 20 1.02 -19.42 0.72
C GLU A 20 0.29 -18.59 1.76
N VAL A 21 0.74 -17.35 1.94
CA VAL A 21 0.03 -16.40 2.78
C VAL A 21 -1.22 -16.09 1.99
N ASP A 22 -2.30 -16.77 2.37
CA ASP A 22 -3.62 -16.56 1.82
C ASP A 22 -3.88 -15.05 1.86
N SER A 23 -4.03 -14.44 0.70
CA SER A 23 -4.23 -12.99 0.57
C SER A 23 -5.49 -12.51 1.31
N SER A 24 -6.35 -13.46 1.69
CA SER A 24 -7.54 -13.30 2.52
C SER A 24 -7.23 -13.05 4.01
N SER A 25 -6.07 -13.50 4.53
CA SER A 25 -5.69 -13.35 5.94
C SER A 25 -4.76 -12.16 6.22
N LEU A 26 -4.32 -11.44 5.19
CA LEU A 26 -3.59 -10.18 5.28
C LEU A 26 -4.49 -8.95 5.03
N GLY A 27 -5.81 -9.17 4.94
CA GLY A 27 -6.78 -8.10 4.80
C GLY A 27 -6.83 -7.28 6.08
N CYS A 28 -6.66 -5.96 5.96
CA CYS A 28 -6.82 -5.05 7.08
C CYS A 28 -8.24 -5.19 7.65
N PRO A 29 -8.45 -5.85 8.81
CA PRO A 29 -9.78 -6.02 9.36
C PRO A 29 -10.21 -4.65 9.90
N LEU A 30 -11.00 -3.94 9.10
CA LEU A 30 -11.49 -2.63 9.47
C LEU A 30 -12.38 -2.76 10.70
N ILE A 31 -12.10 -1.97 11.73
CA ILE A 31 -12.89 -1.98 12.96
C ILE A 31 -14.29 -1.46 12.64
N GLY A 32 -15.31 -2.27 12.95
CA GLY A 32 -16.69 -1.79 13.00
C GLY A 32 -17.50 -2.00 11.72
N GLN A 33 -17.60 -3.24 11.23
CA GLN A 33 -18.64 -3.60 10.26
C GLN A 33 -20.07 -3.30 10.75
N GLU A 34 -20.26 -3.05 12.06
CA GLU A 34 -21.54 -2.63 12.64
C GLU A 34 -21.49 -1.28 13.41
N TYR A 35 -20.31 -0.71 13.67
CA TYR A 35 -20.15 0.55 14.42
C TYR A 35 -18.95 1.38 13.93
N GLY A 36 -19.08 2.06 12.80
CA GLY A 36 -18.31 3.30 12.57
C GLY A 36 -17.11 3.27 11.61
N ILE A 37 -17.11 2.43 10.58
CA ILE A 37 -16.22 2.63 9.41
C ILE A 37 -16.54 4.01 8.79
N GLY A 38 -15.53 4.88 8.69
CA GLY A 38 -15.70 6.26 8.23
C GLY A 38 -16.32 7.19 9.28
N SER A 39 -16.39 6.77 10.54
CA SER A 39 -16.70 7.68 11.65
C SER A 39 -15.52 8.62 11.92
N ARG A 40 -15.80 9.83 12.41
CA ARG A 40 -14.78 10.81 12.77
C ARG A 40 -13.72 10.27 13.73
N ASP A 41 -14.09 9.35 14.63
CA ASP A 41 -13.16 8.77 15.59
C ASP A 41 -12.27 7.70 14.94
N SER A 42 -12.80 6.94 13.96
CA SER A 42 -12.00 6.03 13.12
C SER A 42 -11.01 6.79 12.23
N GLU A 43 -11.42 7.93 11.67
CA GLU A 43 -10.55 8.79 10.87
C GLU A 43 -9.43 9.42 11.71
N LYS A 44 -9.75 9.91 12.91
CA LYS A 44 -8.75 10.43 13.86
C LYS A 44 -7.73 9.37 14.25
N ARG A 45 -8.17 8.15 14.52
CA ARG A 45 -7.27 7.03 14.86
C ARG A 45 -6.37 6.68 13.68
N ALA A 46 -6.94 6.55 12.48
CA ALA A 46 -6.17 6.31 11.25
C ALA A 46 -5.11 7.40 11.03
N PHE A 47 -5.49 8.67 11.21
CA PHE A 47 -4.57 9.79 11.08
C PHE A 47 -3.44 9.74 12.11
N SER A 48 -3.73 9.41 13.36
CA SER A 48 -2.73 9.25 14.41
C SER A 48 -1.72 8.14 14.08
N GLN A 49 -2.17 7.02 13.52
CA GLN A 49 -1.32 5.92 13.08
C GLN A 49 -0.45 6.31 11.87
N LEU A 50 -0.96 7.16 10.98
CA LEU A 50 -0.25 7.64 9.78
C LEU A 50 0.70 8.81 10.03
N GLN A 51 0.55 9.53 11.14
CA GLN A 51 1.37 10.69 11.48
C GLN A 51 2.89 10.51 11.20
N PRO A 52 3.56 9.40 11.54
CA PRO A 52 4.99 9.20 11.24
C PRO A 52 5.32 9.03 9.76
N LEU A 53 4.33 8.82 8.90
CA LEU A 53 4.47 8.64 7.46
C LEU A 53 4.08 9.88 6.67
N ILE A 54 3.32 10.81 7.27
CA ILE A 54 2.94 12.07 6.62
C ILE A 54 4.18 12.80 6.11
N GLY A 55 4.11 13.24 4.85
CA GLY A 55 5.23 13.92 4.20
C GLY A 55 6.27 12.97 3.60
N LYS A 56 6.14 11.65 3.74
CA LYS A 56 7.06 10.68 3.11
C LYS A 56 6.60 10.28 1.71
N ARG A 57 7.58 9.82 0.92
CA ARG A 57 7.40 9.24 -0.40
C ARG A 57 7.89 7.80 -0.40
N PHE A 58 7.18 6.97 -1.13
CA PHE A 58 7.52 5.57 -1.35
C PHE A 58 7.46 5.29 -2.85
N SER A 59 8.26 4.33 -3.32
CA SER A 59 8.17 3.85 -4.68
C SER A 59 8.44 2.37 -4.77
N ALA A 60 7.74 1.70 -5.67
CA ALA A 60 7.93 0.30 -5.98
C ALA A 60 8.01 0.12 -7.50
N ILE A 61 8.79 -0.87 -7.93
CA ILE A 61 8.92 -1.25 -9.34
C ILE A 61 8.34 -2.64 -9.51
N ASP A 62 7.33 -2.76 -10.38
CA ASP A 62 6.82 -4.04 -10.88
C ASP A 62 7.56 -4.32 -12.19
N THR A 63 8.60 -5.15 -12.12
CA THR A 63 9.44 -5.49 -13.29
C THR A 63 8.72 -6.41 -14.26
N MET A 64 7.71 -7.16 -13.83
CA MET A 64 6.96 -8.07 -14.69
C MET A 64 5.97 -7.31 -15.57
N LYS A 65 5.32 -6.28 -15.00
CA LYS A 65 4.40 -5.41 -15.73
C LYS A 65 5.05 -4.14 -16.26
N GLU A 66 6.34 -3.97 -15.98
CA GLU A 66 7.15 -2.83 -16.42
C GLU A 66 6.56 -1.47 -15.99
N TYR A 67 6.16 -1.37 -14.72
CA TYR A 67 5.65 -0.14 -14.13
C TYR A 67 6.42 0.27 -12.87
N LYS A 68 6.56 1.57 -12.69
CA LYS A 68 6.94 2.18 -11.41
C LYS A 68 5.73 2.84 -10.79
N TYR A 69 5.49 2.55 -9.51
CA TYR A 69 4.49 3.23 -8.71
C TYR A 69 5.18 4.17 -7.73
N SER A 70 4.67 5.39 -7.62
CA SER A 70 5.12 6.39 -6.65
C SER A 70 3.93 6.81 -5.78
N VAL A 71 4.13 6.81 -4.46
CA VAL A 71 3.11 7.15 -3.47
C VAL A 71 3.63 8.25 -2.57
N GLY A 72 2.86 9.32 -2.41
CA GLY A 72 3.10 10.37 -1.43
C GLY A 72 2.04 10.31 -0.32
N ILE A 73 2.46 10.27 0.94
CA ILE A 73 1.53 10.27 2.08
C ILE A 73 1.18 11.71 2.43
N PHE A 74 -0.04 12.15 2.08
CA PHE A 74 -0.53 13.54 2.18
C PHE A 74 0.42 14.58 1.58
N ARG A 75 1.05 14.24 0.44
CA ARG A 75 1.93 15.11 -0.34
C ARG A 75 2.00 14.65 -1.79
N ASP A 76 2.53 15.51 -2.67
CA ASP A 76 2.82 15.16 -4.06
C ASP A 76 3.73 13.92 -4.12
N ALA A 77 3.27 12.87 -4.80
CA ALA A 77 3.98 11.61 -4.99
C ALA A 77 5.31 11.82 -5.73
N VAL A 78 5.31 12.71 -6.72
CA VAL A 78 6.46 13.12 -7.52
C VAL A 78 6.40 14.64 -7.69
N ASP A 79 7.55 15.31 -7.62
CA ASP A 79 7.60 16.77 -7.80
C ASP A 79 7.07 17.16 -9.18
N GLY A 80 6.32 18.27 -9.25
CA GLY A 80 5.65 18.73 -10.47
C GLY A 80 4.23 18.19 -10.68
N PHE A 81 3.82 17.13 -9.98
CA PHE A 81 2.46 16.58 -10.03
C PHE A 81 1.63 17.01 -8.83
N LYS A 82 1.03 18.21 -8.91
CA LYS A 82 0.28 18.81 -7.80
C LYS A 82 -0.92 17.97 -7.37
N ASN A 83 -1.06 17.79 -6.07
CA ASN A 83 -2.14 17.06 -5.40
C ASN A 83 -2.17 15.55 -5.69
N VAL A 84 -1.25 15.03 -6.50
CA VAL A 84 -1.25 13.61 -6.89
C VAL A 84 -0.65 12.77 -5.77
N GLY A 85 -1.46 11.87 -5.20
CA GLY A 85 -1.06 11.01 -4.10
C GLY A 85 -0.49 9.67 -4.56
N VAL A 86 -0.97 9.13 -5.69
CA VAL A 86 -0.44 7.92 -6.33
C VAL A 86 -0.28 8.15 -7.83
N LEU A 87 0.89 7.76 -8.35
CA LEU A 87 1.26 7.88 -9.75
C LEU A 87 1.84 6.55 -10.25
N GLN A 88 1.44 6.15 -11.44
CA GLN A 88 2.03 5.02 -12.17
C GLN A 88 2.78 5.55 -13.39
N GLU A 89 4.00 5.08 -13.62
CA GLU A 89 4.83 5.40 -14.78
C GLU A 89 5.18 4.10 -15.51
N SER A 90 4.94 4.04 -16.81
CA SER A 90 5.45 2.94 -17.65
C SER A 90 6.97 3.03 -17.76
N LEU A 91 7.66 1.92 -17.50
CA LEU A 91 9.10 1.83 -17.69
C LEU A 91 9.49 1.78 -19.16
N LEU A 92 8.56 1.41 -20.05
CA LEU A 92 8.78 1.28 -21.48
C LEU A 92 8.74 2.63 -22.21
N ASP A 93 7.63 3.37 -22.06
CA ASP A 93 7.36 4.59 -22.84
C ASP A 93 7.31 5.86 -21.99
N LYS A 94 7.56 5.76 -20.68
CA LYS A 94 7.51 6.87 -19.72
C LYS A 94 6.16 7.56 -19.62
N ARG A 95 5.10 6.94 -20.14
CA ARG A 95 3.73 7.42 -19.95
C ARG A 95 3.36 7.37 -18.48
N VAL A 96 2.73 8.45 -18.03
CA VAL A 96 2.27 8.62 -16.67
C VAL A 96 0.76 8.46 -16.61
N HIS A 97 0.29 7.76 -15.58
CA HIS A 97 -1.10 7.64 -15.19
C HIS A 97 -1.29 8.10 -13.76
N VAL A 98 -2.16 9.09 -13.55
CA VAL A 98 -2.58 9.52 -12.22
C VAL A 98 -3.59 8.53 -11.67
N LEU A 99 -3.25 7.84 -10.57
CA LEU A 99 -4.14 6.83 -9.99
C LEU A 99 -5.05 7.40 -8.88
N GLY A 100 -4.67 8.52 -8.27
CA GLY A 100 -5.50 9.21 -7.29
C GLY A 100 -4.86 10.45 -6.68
N PHE A 101 -5.69 11.31 -6.10
CA PHE A 101 -5.26 12.57 -5.49
C PHE A 101 -5.35 12.54 -3.96
N TYR A 102 -4.32 13.04 -3.28
CA TYR A 102 -4.31 13.03 -1.80
C TYR A 102 -5.23 14.10 -1.18
N ASN A 103 -5.71 15.06 -1.97
CA ASN A 103 -6.77 15.98 -1.53
C ASN A 103 -8.18 15.36 -1.65
N SER A 104 -8.28 14.18 -2.26
CA SER A 104 -9.49 13.36 -2.39
C SER A 104 -9.28 12.03 -1.67
N THR A 105 -9.08 12.09 -0.36
CA THR A 105 -8.66 10.92 0.44
C THR A 105 -9.77 10.41 1.33
N ARG A 106 -9.86 9.09 1.46
CA ARG A 106 -10.52 8.42 2.60
C ARG A 106 -9.49 7.64 3.39
N ILE A 107 -9.62 7.64 4.71
CA ILE A 107 -8.76 6.87 5.60
C ILE A 107 -9.61 6.02 6.53
N TYR A 108 -9.17 4.79 6.76
CA TYR A 108 -9.83 3.86 7.66
C TYR A 108 -8.79 3.22 8.56
N SER A 109 -9.17 2.99 9.82
CA SER A 109 -8.33 2.31 10.81
C SER A 109 -8.90 0.92 11.07
N GLY A 110 -8.06 -0.09 10.92
CA GLY A 110 -8.27 -1.43 11.48
C GLY A 110 -7.54 -1.58 12.81
N ASP A 111 -7.57 -2.80 13.37
CA ASP A 111 -6.91 -3.09 14.65
C ASP A 111 -5.39 -2.92 14.59
N ASP A 112 -4.77 -3.38 13.50
CA ASP A 112 -3.33 -3.41 13.29
C ASP A 112 -2.88 -2.72 11.99
N CYS A 113 -3.79 -2.00 11.35
CA CYS A 113 -3.60 -1.51 10.00
C CYS A 113 -4.33 -0.18 9.73
N VAL A 114 -3.86 0.55 8.71
CA VAL A 114 -4.53 1.71 8.16
C VAL A 114 -4.69 1.52 6.67
N VAL A 115 -5.89 1.79 6.15
CA VAL A 115 -6.16 1.86 4.72
C VAL A 115 -6.26 3.32 4.31
N ILE A 116 -5.53 3.69 3.26
CA ILE A 116 -5.64 4.99 2.60
C ILE A 116 -6.18 4.76 1.19
N GLU A 117 -7.27 5.42 0.85
CA GLU A 117 -7.81 5.48 -0.51
C GLU A 117 -7.60 6.87 -1.08
N TYR A 118 -6.84 6.99 -2.17
CA TYR A 118 -6.79 8.20 -2.97
C TYR A 118 -7.71 8.06 -4.18
N LEU A 119 -8.70 8.93 -4.24
CA LEU A 119 -9.80 8.87 -5.19
C LEU A 119 -9.53 9.77 -6.41
N HIS A 120 -10.44 9.67 -7.38
CA HIS A 120 -10.52 10.55 -8.56
C HIS A 120 -9.30 10.50 -9.49
N GLY A 121 -8.64 9.36 -9.64
CA GLY A 121 -7.61 9.18 -10.66
C GLY A 121 -8.16 9.20 -12.08
N GLU A 122 -7.26 9.03 -13.06
CA GLU A 122 -7.60 8.94 -14.47
C GLU A 122 -8.63 7.84 -14.75
N LYS A 123 -9.47 8.06 -15.75
CA LYS A 123 -10.44 7.05 -16.19
C LYS A 123 -9.72 5.90 -16.87
N TYR A 124 -10.14 4.69 -16.54
CA TYR A 124 -9.81 3.54 -17.36
C TYR A 124 -10.37 3.72 -18.76
N HIS A 125 -9.60 3.39 -19.79
CA HIS A 125 -10.03 3.55 -21.17
C HIS A 125 -10.98 2.44 -21.62
N SER A 126 -10.61 1.18 -21.37
CA SER A 126 -11.37 -0.01 -21.80
C SER A 126 -11.85 -0.90 -20.65
N HIS A 127 -11.38 -0.63 -19.43
CA HIS A 127 -11.67 -1.44 -18.24
C HIS A 127 -12.59 -0.68 -17.28
N CYS A 128 -13.23 -1.40 -16.36
CA CYS A 128 -14.15 -0.85 -15.35
C CYS A 128 -15.27 0.05 -15.90
N GLY A 129 -15.70 -0.13 -17.15
CA GLY A 129 -16.76 0.67 -17.79
C GLY A 129 -16.44 2.16 -17.91
N GLY A 130 -15.16 2.54 -18.00
CA GLY A 130 -14.76 3.95 -18.10
C GLY A 130 -14.75 4.71 -16.76
N LYS A 131 -14.86 4.00 -15.62
CA LYS A 131 -14.80 4.60 -14.29
C LYS A 131 -13.40 5.17 -14.00
N GLN A 132 -13.34 6.16 -13.11
CA GLN A 132 -12.11 6.75 -12.60
C GLN A 132 -11.34 5.73 -11.75
N THR A 133 -10.01 5.77 -11.82
CA THR A 133 -9.14 5.02 -10.91
C THR A 133 -9.36 5.51 -9.48
N GLY A 134 -9.41 4.59 -8.51
CA GLY A 134 -9.77 4.91 -7.13
C GLY A 134 -11.28 5.11 -6.88
N HIS A 135 -12.16 4.74 -7.81
CA HIS A 135 -13.61 4.77 -7.59
C HIS A 135 -14.14 3.36 -7.22
N HIS A 136 -14.34 3.12 -5.93
CA HIS A 136 -14.95 1.94 -5.25
C HIS A 136 -14.13 0.64 -5.05
N TYR A 137 -13.86 0.31 -3.77
CA TYR A 137 -14.06 -1.00 -3.16
C TYR A 137 -14.54 -0.82 -1.70
N LEU A 138 -15.85 -0.84 -1.50
CA LEU A 138 -16.51 -1.27 -0.26
C LEU A 138 -17.49 -2.37 -0.65
#